data_AF-A0AAI8T450-F1
#
_entry.id   AF-A0AAI8T450-F1
#
_cell.length_a   1.000
_cell.length_b   1.000
_cell.length_c   1.000
_cell.angle_alpha   90.00
_cell.angle_beta   90.00
_cell.angle_gamma   90.00
#
_symmetry.space_group_name_H-M   'P 1'
#
loop_
_entity.id
_entity.type
_entity.pdbx_description
1 polymer ?
#
loop_
_entity_poly.entity_id
_entity_poly.type
_entity_poly.pdbx_seq_one_letter_code
_entity_poly.pdbx_strand_id
1 'polypeptide(L)'
;MQGKDQPGADLSKKVIITCAVTGGIHTPTMSDALPFTPDDIARQSIEAAEAGASILHLHARDPKDGRPTPDPAVFMQFLPRIKQATERSSTSPPAAAST
;
A
#
# COMPACT_ATOMS: atom_id res chain seq x y z
N MET A 1 -37.17 9.52 3.28
CA MET A 1 -35.86 9.95 3.84
C MET A 1 -35.59 9.11 5.08
N GLN A 2 -35.10 7.87 4.94
CA GLN A 2 -34.64 7.11 6.11
C GLN A 2 -33.30 7.67 6.55
N GLY A 3 -33.27 8.28 7.74
CA GLY A 3 -32.05 8.53 8.49
C GLY A 3 -31.40 7.19 8.80
N LYS A 4 -30.18 6.99 8.28
CA LYS A 4 -29.37 5.82 8.63
C LYS A 4 -28.73 6.11 9.98
N ASP A 5 -29.40 5.72 11.05
CA ASP A 5 -28.71 5.43 12.32
C ASP A 5 -27.78 4.24 12.06
N GLN A 6 -26.58 4.53 11.58
CA GLN A 6 -25.52 3.53 11.52
C GLN A 6 -25.04 3.32 12.96
N PRO A 7 -25.08 2.10 13.50
CA PRO A 7 -24.47 1.82 14.79
C PRO A 7 -22.99 2.21 14.72
N GLY A 8 -22.56 3.04 15.66
CA GLY A 8 -21.17 3.51 15.74
C GLY A 8 -20.20 2.34 15.67
N ALA A 9 -19.09 2.52 14.94
CA ALA A 9 -18.10 1.46 14.75
C ALA A 9 -17.59 0.98 16.11
N ASP A 10 -17.64 -0.34 16.33
CA ASP A 10 -17.02 -0.98 17.48
C ASP A 10 -15.49 -0.82 17.39
N LEU A 11 -14.96 0.15 18.14
CA LEU A 11 -13.54 0.52 18.15
C LEU A 11 -12.63 -0.58 18.71
N SER A 12 -13.18 -1.65 19.29
CA SER A 12 -12.41 -2.81 19.75
C SER A 12 -12.01 -3.76 18.60
N LYS A 13 -12.69 -3.66 17.44
CA LYS A 13 -12.40 -4.50 16.28
C LYS A 13 -11.16 -3.99 15.55
N LYS A 14 -10.21 -4.90 15.31
CA LYS A 14 -9.08 -4.61 14.42
C LYS A 14 -9.59 -4.33 13.02
N VAL A 15 -9.16 -3.20 12.47
CA VAL A 15 -9.51 -2.77 11.11
C VAL A 15 -8.38 -3.18 10.17
N ILE A 16 -8.75 -3.72 9.01
CA ILE A 16 -7.83 -4.00 7.92
C ILE A 16 -7.69 -2.75 7.07
N ILE A 17 -6.47 -2.27 6.91
CA ILE A 17 -6.15 -1.13 6.04
C ILE A 17 -5.40 -1.68 4.83
N THR A 18 -6.01 -1.56 3.66
CA THR A 18 -5.39 -1.90 2.38
C THR A 18 -4.87 -0.65 1.70
N CYS A 19 -3.59 -0.61 1.33
CA CYS A 19 -3.02 0.43 0.49
C CYS A 19 -2.84 -0.07 -0.94
N ALA A 20 -3.54 0.54 -1.90
CA ALA A 20 -3.34 0.32 -3.33
C ALA A 20 -2.35 1.36 -3.87
N VAL A 21 -1.09 0.95 -4.01
CA VAL A 21 0.05 1.87 -4.15
C VAL A 21 0.10 2.58 -5.50
N THR A 22 -0.34 1.92 -6.59
CA THR A 22 -0.26 2.49 -7.95
C THR A 22 -1.51 2.24 -8.80
N GLY A 23 -2.02 1.01 -8.85
CA GLY A 23 -3.10 0.61 -9.74
C GLY A 23 -2.70 0.58 -11.23
N GLY A 24 -3.67 0.40 -12.12
CA GLY A 24 -3.46 0.38 -13.57
C GLY A 24 -4.15 1.50 -14.36
N ILE A 25 -4.88 2.39 -13.68
CA ILE A 25 -5.75 3.40 -14.32
C ILE A 25 -5.05 4.75 -14.47
N HIS A 26 -4.48 5.28 -13.39
CA HIS A 26 -3.78 6.57 -13.44
C HIS A 26 -2.49 6.47 -14.25
N THR A 27 -2.13 7.56 -14.92
CA THR A 27 -0.91 7.69 -15.73
C THR A 27 0.09 8.63 -15.05
N PRO A 28 1.41 8.52 -15.32
CA PRO A 28 2.41 9.41 -14.72
C PRO A 28 2.12 10.90 -14.97
N THR A 29 1.49 11.24 -16.08
CA THR A 29 1.10 12.61 -16.42
C THR A 29 0.00 13.21 -15.52
N MET A 30 -0.70 12.39 -14.73
CA MET A 30 -1.74 12.84 -13.81
C MET A 30 -1.19 13.25 -12.44
N SER A 31 -0.02 12.73 -12.04
CA SER A 31 0.61 13.05 -10.77
C SER A 31 2.06 12.61 -10.74
N ASP A 32 2.93 13.52 -10.29
CA ASP A 32 4.34 13.23 -10.03
C ASP A 32 4.53 12.25 -8.85
N ALA A 33 3.49 12.06 -8.02
CA ALA A 33 3.53 11.13 -6.90
C ALA A 33 3.23 9.67 -7.32
N LEU A 34 2.76 9.42 -8.55
CA LEU A 34 2.40 8.08 -9.01
C LEU A 34 3.66 7.20 -9.10
N PRO A 35 3.81 6.16 -8.24
CA PRO A 35 4.98 5.29 -8.33
C PRO A 35 4.86 4.38 -9.55
N PHE A 36 5.87 4.39 -10.42
CA PHE A 36 5.96 3.46 -11.55
C PHE A 36 7.33 2.79 -11.70
N THR A 37 8.39 3.32 -11.09
CA THR A 37 9.66 2.60 -11.01
C THR A 37 9.60 1.54 -9.90
N PRO A 38 10.35 0.43 -10.01
CA PRO A 38 10.41 -0.59 -8.96
C PRO A 38 10.91 -0.03 -7.62
N ASP A 39 11.80 0.97 -7.66
CA ASP A 39 12.28 1.66 -6.45
C ASP A 39 11.18 2.47 -5.78
N ASP A 40 10.41 3.24 -6.54
CA ASP A 40 9.29 4.00 -6.00
C ASP A 40 8.21 3.09 -5.44
N ILE A 41 7.87 2.02 -6.15
CA ILE A 41 6.87 1.04 -5.72
C ILE A 41 7.32 0.40 -4.41
N ALA A 42 8.57 -0.05 -4.30
CA ALA A 42 9.10 -0.63 -3.08
C ALA A 42 9.07 0.36 -1.91
N ARG A 43 9.58 1.58 -2.12
CA ARG A 43 9.65 2.62 -1.09
C ARG A 43 8.27 3.00 -0.56
N GLN A 44 7.35 3.38 -1.45
CA GLN A 44 6.00 3.81 -1.04
C GLN A 44 5.20 2.67 -0.40
N SER A 45 5.43 1.41 -0.81
CA SER A 45 4.81 0.24 -0.18
C SER A 45 5.28 0.03 1.26
N ILE A 46 6.57 0.23 1.52
CA ILE A 46 7.16 0.11 2.86
C ILE A 46 6.64 1.25 3.75
N GLU A 47 6.65 2.49 3.25
CA GLU A 47 6.07 3.64 3.94
C GLU A 47 4.59 3.41 4.31
N ALA A 48 3.81 2.83 3.39
CA ALA A 48 2.41 2.48 3.66
C ALA A 48 2.27 1.42 4.76
N ALA A 49 3.12 0.40 4.77
CA ALA A 49 3.12 -0.62 5.81
C ALA A 49 3.53 -0.04 7.18
N GLU A 50 4.56 0.82 7.22
CA GLU A 50 4.99 1.52 8.42
C GLU A 50 3.91 2.46 8.98
N ALA A 51 3.10 3.06 8.09
CA ALA A 51 1.94 3.88 8.47
C ALA A 51 0.73 3.05 8.97
N GLY A 52 0.79 1.71 8.91
CA GLY A 52 -0.24 0.83 9.45
C GLY A 52 -1.10 0.10 8.41
N ALA A 53 -0.74 0.14 7.12
CA ALA A 53 -1.39 -0.73 6.13
C ALA A 53 -1.04 -2.20 6.42
N SER A 54 -2.06 -3.01 6.65
CA SER A 54 -1.90 -4.45 6.88
C SER A 54 -1.93 -5.26 5.58
N ILE A 55 -2.40 -4.66 4.47
CA ILE A 55 -2.40 -5.26 3.14
C ILE A 55 -1.87 -4.24 2.12
N LEU A 56 -0.98 -4.70 1.24
CA LEU A 56 -0.48 -3.95 0.10
C LEU A 56 -1.04 -4.54 -1.19
N HIS A 57 -1.78 -3.74 -1.95
CA HIS A 57 -2.30 -4.11 -3.28
C HIS A 57 -1.37 -3.54 -4.35
N LEU A 58 -0.67 -4.42 -5.07
CA LEU A 58 0.45 -4.06 -5.93
C LEU A 58 0.17 -4.34 -7.41
N HIS A 59 0.56 -3.39 -8.25
CA HIS A 59 0.63 -3.56 -9.71
C HIS A 59 2.04 -3.17 -10.16
N ALA A 60 2.56 -3.83 -11.19
CA ALA A 60 3.79 -3.42 -11.83
C ALA A 60 3.51 -2.48 -13.00
N ARG A 61 4.49 -1.63 -13.30
CA ARG A 61 4.50 -0.71 -14.44
C ARG A 61 5.84 -0.78 -15.15
N ASP A 62 5.87 -0.48 -16.45
CA ASP A 62 7.12 -0.36 -17.21
C ASP A 62 7.94 0.80 -16.62
N PRO A 63 9.18 0.56 -16.15
CA PRO A 63 10.00 1.60 -15.55
C PRO A 63 10.37 2.73 -16.52
N LYS A 64 10.23 2.53 -17.83
CA LYS A 64 10.58 3.52 -18.86
C LYS A 64 9.50 4.59 -19.02
N ASP A 65 8.23 4.24 -18.87
CA ASP A 65 7.13 5.14 -19.23
C ASP A 65 5.85 4.98 -18.39
N GLY A 66 5.85 4.08 -17.41
CA GLY A 66 4.78 3.89 -16.45
C GLY A 66 3.52 3.18 -16.97
N ARG A 67 3.55 2.59 -18.18
CA ARG A 67 2.45 1.74 -18.65
C ARG A 67 2.28 0.53 -17.74
N PRO A 68 1.04 0.07 -17.43
CA PRO A 68 0.83 -1.15 -16.67
C PRO A 68 1.48 -2.37 -17.36
N THR A 69 2.13 -3.24 -16.58
CA THR A 69 2.71 -4.48 -17.10
C THR A 69 2.39 -5.67 -16.19
N PRO A 70 1.99 -6.82 -16.74
CA PRO A 70 1.82 -8.06 -15.98
C PRO A 70 3.12 -8.88 -15.87
N ASP A 71 4.25 -8.38 -16.39
CA ASP A 71 5.51 -9.12 -16.44
C ASP A 71 6.03 -9.48 -15.03
N PRO A 72 6.09 -10.78 -14.66
CA PRO A 72 6.61 -11.21 -13.38
C PRO A 72 8.04 -10.76 -13.10
N ALA A 73 8.86 -10.56 -14.13
CA ALA A 73 10.23 -10.09 -13.97
C ALA A 73 10.29 -8.66 -13.38
N VAL A 74 9.28 -7.83 -13.67
CA VAL A 74 9.17 -6.49 -13.07
C VAL A 74 8.73 -6.58 -11.62
N PHE A 75 7.79 -7.47 -11.29
CA PHE A 75 7.40 -7.73 -9.90
C PHE A 75 8.58 -8.18 -9.03
N MET A 76 9.46 -9.04 -9.56
CA MET A 76 10.63 -9.54 -8.83
C MET A 76 11.65 -8.46 -8.47
N GLN A 77 11.56 -7.27 -9.05
CA GLN A 77 12.44 -6.15 -8.71
C GLN A 77 12.04 -5.43 -7.42
N PHE A 78 10.78 -5.58 -6.96
CA PHE A 78 10.29 -4.90 -5.75
C PHE A 78 9.70 -5.84 -4.69
N LEU A 79 9.09 -6.97 -5.06
CA LEU A 79 8.47 -7.88 -4.08
C LEU A 79 9.42 -8.40 -2.99
N PRO A 80 10.66 -8.84 -3.31
CA PRO A 80 11.58 -9.33 -2.27
C PRO A 80 11.96 -8.24 -1.27
N ARG A 81 12.12 -6.99 -1.73
CA ARG A 81 12.47 -5.83 -0.90
C ARG A 81 11.34 -5.47 0.04
N ILE A 82 10.11 -5.42 -0.47
CA ILE A 82 8.92 -5.17 0.34
C ILE A 82 8.80 -6.25 1.41
N LYS A 83 8.89 -7.53 1.01
CA LYS A 83 8.83 -8.66 1.95
C LYS A 83 9.89 -8.53 3.05
N GLN A 84 11.15 -8.32 2.68
CA GLN A 84 12.24 -8.21 3.66
C GLN A 84 12.02 -7.06 4.66
N ALA A 85 11.48 -5.94 4.21
CA ALA A 85 11.23 -4.77 5.05
C ALA A 85 10.00 -4.95 5.97
N THR A 86 8.94 -5.61 5.50
CA THR A 86 7.67 -5.72 6.24
C THR A 86 7.56 -6.96 7.13
N GLU A 87 8.32 -8.02 6.86
CA GLU A 87 8.36 -9.27 7.67
C GLU A 87 8.87 -9.04 9.10
N ARG A 88 9.38 -7.83 9.43
CA ARG A 88 9.82 -7.50 10.80
C ARG A 88 8.70 -6.99 11.73
N SER A 89 7.48 -6.78 11.22
CA SER A 89 6.39 -6.13 11.95
C SER A 89 5.41 -7.10 12.65
N SER A 90 5.89 -8.15 13.33
CA SER A 90 5.10 -8.79 14.41
C SER A 90 5.33 -8.12 15.77
N THR A 91 6.26 -7.16 15.83
CA THR A 91 6.57 -6.38 17.04
C THR A 91 6.30 -4.90 16.81
N SER A 92 5.08 -4.56 16.36
CA SER A 92 4.58 -3.22 16.65
C SER A 92 4.26 -3.20 18.15
N PRO A 93 5.00 -2.44 19.00
CA PRO A 93 4.49 -2.17 20.34
C PRO A 93 3.10 -1.54 20.18
N PRO A 94 2.11 -1.89 21.03
CA PRO A 94 0.80 -1.26 20.94
C PRO A 94 1.03 0.25 20.94
N ALA A 95 0.53 0.93 19.90
CA ALA A 95 0.51 2.38 19.85
C ALA A 95 0.05 2.85 21.23
N ALA A 96 0.93 3.57 21.94
CA ALA A 96 0.62 4.07 23.26
C ALA A 96 -0.68 4.85 23.11
N ALA A 97 -1.75 4.33 23.71
CA ALA A 97 -2.99 5.06 23.82
C ALA A 97 -2.62 6.35 24.55
N SER A 98 -2.70 7.49 23.85
CA SER A 98 -2.57 8.80 24.46
C SER A 98 -3.66 8.89 25.53
N THR A 99 -3.27 8.68 26.79
CA THR A 99 -3.98 9.12 27.98
C THR A 99 -3.98 10.64 28.06
#